data_AF-A0A9N9D393-F1
#
_entry.id   AF-A0A9N9D393-F1
#
_cell.length_a   1.000
_cell.length_b   1.000
_cell.length_c   1.000
_cell.angle_alpha   90.00
_cell.angle_beta   90.00
_cell.angle_gamma   90.00
#
_symmetry.space_group_name_H-M   'P 1'
#
loop_
_entity.id
_entity.type
_entity.pdbx_description
1 polymer ?
#
loop_
_entity_poly.entity_id
_entity_poly.type
_entity_poly.pdbx_seq_one_letter_code
_entity_poly.pdbx_strand_id
1 'polypeptide(L)' 'IRMKQLTKKYYRADASYLSQEVLEEIIQSRGKIKNAAKTMANKYNTSTRRIYALYSELPY' A
#
# COMPACT_ATOMS: atom_id res chain seq x y z
N ILE A 1 -4.64 9.52 14.41
CA ILE A 1 -3.87 10.58 13.71
C ILE A 1 -2.79 10.03 12.73
N ARG A 2 -2.32 8.77 12.85
CA ARG A 2 -1.30 8.18 11.93
C ARG A 2 -1.73 8.02 10.45
N MET A 3 -2.99 7.68 10.16
CA MET A 3 -3.45 7.48 8.76
C MET A 3 -3.50 8.76 7.91
N LYS A 4 -3.71 9.93 8.53
CA LYS A 4 -3.74 11.22 7.80
C LYS A 4 -2.37 11.67 7.27
N GLN A 5 -1.27 11.06 7.73
CA GLN A 5 0.08 11.37 7.24
C GLN A 5 0.56 10.41 6.15
N LEU A 6 0.10 9.15 6.15
CA LEU A 6 0.32 8.21 5.04
C LEU A 6 -0.18 8.82 3.71
N THR A 7 -1.25 9.62 3.77
CA THR A 7 -1.85 10.23 2.58
C THR A 7 -1.08 11.40 1.97
N LYS A 8 -0.04 11.92 2.63
CA LYS A 8 0.70 13.09 2.12
C LYS A 8 2.08 12.76 1.56
N LYS A 9 2.76 11.71 2.07
CA LYS A 9 4.13 11.36 1.65
C LYS A 9 4.22 10.36 0.49
N TYR A 10 3.18 9.57 0.23
CA TYR A 10 3.21 8.56 -0.85
C TYR A 10 2.49 8.93 -2.14
N TYR A 11 1.93 10.13 -2.20
CA TYR A 11 1.33 10.67 -3.41
C TYR A 11 2.39 11.53 -4.09
N ARG A 12 3.31 10.89 -4.81
CA ARG A 12 3.93 11.60 -5.94
C ARG A 12 2.81 11.95 -6.92
N ALA A 13 2.88 13.11 -7.57
CA ALA A 13 1.83 13.62 -8.45
C ALA A 13 1.51 12.69 -9.66
N ASP A 14 2.40 11.75 -9.97
CA ASP A 14 2.30 10.72 -11.02
C ASP A 14 1.76 9.37 -10.51
N ALA A 15 1.56 9.22 -9.20
CA ALA A 15 1.22 7.94 -8.60
C ALA A 15 -0.30 7.80 -8.47
N SER A 16 -0.87 6.74 -9.06
CA SER A 16 -2.30 6.41 -8.96
C SER A 16 -2.80 6.57 -7.52
N TYR A 17 -3.85 7.36 -7.35
CA TYR A 17 -4.44 7.64 -6.05
C TYR A 17 -5.07 6.35 -5.51
N LEU A 18 -4.49 5.76 -4.47
CA LEU A 18 -5.11 4.60 -3.80
C LEU A 18 -6.17 5.12 -2.83
N SER A 19 -7.37 4.56 -2.89
CA SER A 19 -8.41 4.85 -1.90
C SER A 19 -8.04 4.25 -0.54
N GLN A 20 -8.70 4.72 0.52
CA GLN A 20 -8.46 4.20 1.87
C GLN A 20 -8.76 2.70 1.97
N GLU A 21 -9.85 2.25 1.35
CA GLU A 21 -10.20 0.82 1.26
C GLU A 21 -9.10 -0.01 0.60
N VAL A 22 -8.50 0.51 -0.47
CA VAL A 22 -7.40 -0.17 -1.17
C VAL A 22 -6.15 -0.23 -0.30
N LEU A 23 -5.85 0.82 0.45
CA LEU A 23 -4.74 0.80 1.41
C LEU A 23 -4.97 -0.27 2.47
N GLU A 24 -6.17 -0.32 3.06
CA GLU A 24 -6.55 -1.33 4.05
C GLU A 24 -6.45 -2.74 3.49
N GLU A 25 -6.92 -2.98 2.27
CA GLU A 25 -6.81 -4.28 1.59
C GLU A 25 -5.34 -4.69 1.40
N ILE A 26 -4.50 -3.76 0.91
CA ILE A 26 -3.06 -3.99 0.74
C ILE A 26 -2.46 -4.41 2.07
N ILE A 27 -2.70 -3.65 3.15
CA ILE A 27 -2.16 -3.91 4.48
C ILE A 27 -2.60 -5.28 4.98
N GLN A 28 -3.88 -5.61 4.89
CA GLN A 28 -4.43 -6.87 5.36
C GLN A 28 -3.95 -8.09 4.54
N SER A 29 -3.53 -7.89 3.29
CA SER A 29 -2.98 -8.97 2.46
C SER A 29 -1.63 -9.49 2.96
N ARG A 30 -0.89 -8.68 3.74
CA ARG A 30 0.41 -9.03 4.29
C ARG A 30 0.31 -10.27 5.19
N GLY A 31 1.01 -11.33 4.82
CA GLY A 31 1.03 -12.59 5.58
C GLY A 31 -0.17 -13.51 5.37
N LYS A 32 -1.26 -13.05 4.73
CA LYS A 32 -2.42 -13.88 4.38
C LYS A 32 -2.33 -14.49 2.98
N ILE A 33 -1.64 -13.80 2.06
CA ILE A 33 -1.53 -14.21 0.66
C ILE A 33 -0.06 -14.50 0.32
N LYS A 34 0.19 -15.63 -0.35
CA LYS A 34 1.52 -15.92 -0.92
C LYS A 34 1.90 -14.84 -1.93
N ASN A 35 3.09 -14.27 -1.82
CA ASN A 35 3.56 -13.18 -2.67
C ASN A 35 2.65 -11.92 -2.65
N ALA A 36 2.00 -11.63 -1.51
CA ALA A 36 1.07 -10.51 -1.33
C ALA A 36 1.54 -9.19 -1.98
N ALA A 37 2.82 -8.83 -1.81
CA ALA A 37 3.37 -7.61 -2.40
C ALA A 37 3.28 -7.58 -3.94
N LYS A 38 3.58 -8.71 -4.61
CA LYS A 38 3.49 -8.83 -6.08
C LYS A 38 2.03 -8.86 -6.54
N THR A 39 1.18 -9.59 -5.81
CA THR A 39 -0.25 -9.70 -6.12
C THR A 39 -0.95 -8.33 -6.04
N MET A 40 -0.72 -7.58 -4.96
CA MET A 40 -1.28 -6.25 -4.77
C MET A 40 -0.69 -5.22 -5.74
N ALA A 41 0.62 -5.29 -6.00
CA ALA A 41 1.28 -4.44 -7.00
C ALA A 41 0.62 -4.59 -8.38
N ASN A 42 0.39 -5.82 -8.83
CA ASN A 42 -0.29 -6.08 -10.09
C ASN A 42 -1.75 -5.63 -10.07
N LYS A 43 -2.49 -5.93 -8.99
CA LYS A 43 -3.92 -5.60 -8.85
C LYS A 43 -4.19 -4.09 -8.96
N TYR A 44 -3.33 -3.27 -8.35
CA TYR A 44 -3.50 -1.82 -8.33
C TYR A 44 -2.56 -1.07 -9.28
N ASN A 45 -1.98 -1.79 -10.25
CA ASN A 45 -1.04 -1.24 -11.22
C ASN A 45 0.01 -0.32 -10.57
N THR A 46 0.67 -0.83 -9.53
CA THR A 46 1.68 -0.11 -8.77
C THR A 46 2.94 -0.95 -8.57
N SER A 47 4.00 -0.34 -8.04
CA SER A 47 5.26 -1.05 -7.82
C SER A 47 5.22 -1.85 -6.51
N THR A 48 5.87 -3.01 -6.51
CA THR A 48 6.12 -3.80 -5.29
C THR A 48 6.87 -2.99 -4.23
N ARG A 49 7.76 -2.08 -4.67
CA ARG A 49 8.45 -1.12 -3.79
C ARG A 49 7.46 -0.22 -3.04
N ARG A 50 6.41 0.28 -3.70
CA ARG A 50 5.36 1.08 -3.06
C ARG A 50 4.60 0.25 -2.02
N ILE A 51 4.29 -1.00 -2.33
CA ILE A 51 3.63 -1.92 -1.38
C ILE A 51 4.49 -2.16 -0.13
N TYR A 52 5.80 -2.42 -0.29
CA TYR A 52 6.69 -2.57 0.86
C TYR A 52 6.81 -1.30 1.70
N ALA A 53 6.79 -0.12 1.07
CA ALA A 53 6.79 1.14 1.81
C ALA A 53 5.52 1.28 2.66
N LEU A 54 4.36 0.93 2.12
CA LEU A 54 3.10 0.89 2.88
C LEU A 54 3.16 -0.10 4.07
N TYR A 55 3.81 -1.25 3.89
CA TYR A 55 4.04 -2.21 4.98
C TYR A 55 5.02 -1.72 6.04
N SER A 56 5.99 -0.88 5.69
CA SER A 56 6.99 -0.37 6.63
C SER A 56 6.46 0.76 7.51
N GLU A 57 5.41 1.47 7.10
CA GLU A 57 4.86 2.58 7.88
C GLU A 57 3.83 2.20 8.94
N LEU A 58 3.37 0.94 8.94
CA LEU A 58 2.35 0.47 9.87
C LEU A 58 2.91 -0.64 10.76
N PRO A 59 2.82 -0.49 12.10
CA PRO A 59 3.23 -1.54 13.02
C PRO A 59 2.29 -2.75 12.89
N TYR A 60 2.83 -3.92 13.24
CA TYR A 60 2.17 -5.24 13.19
C TYR A 60 0.89 -5.30 14.03
#